data_AF-A0A1I0X124-F1
#
_entry.id   AF-A0A1I0X124-F1
#
_cell.length_a   1.000
_cell.length_b   1.000
_cell.length_c   1.000
_cell.angle_alpha   90.00
_cell.angle_beta   90.00
_cell.angle_gamma   90.00
#
_symmetry.space_group_name_H-M   'P 1'
#
loop_
_entity.id
_entity.type
_entity.pdbx_description
1 polymer ?
#
loop_
_entity_poly.entity_id
_entity_poly.type
_entity_poly.pdbx_seq_one_letter_code
_entity_poly.pdbx_strand_id
1 'polypeptide(L)'
;MRTLRALPSTLRRGIGAWLAATVAFGGLAVATSPAASANDAEPIATRTLSGAYVGARNLTGLKNFETFRGATASIATDFVDGSTWSTIANPTWLMSGWRNTGYHVAYAVPMLPATGGSIQEGATGAYNASWKTLATNLVAYSEQDAIVRIGWEMNGTWMRWSAVDDPAAYVAYWRQIVDTMRSVPGQDFVFEWAPNLGQGAAGFNKESAYPGDAYVDLVGASVYDQSWSLNKPGDEVKRWTSMVTMSGGMQWQADFARAHGKRASLSEWGLSQRCDGNGGGDDPYFVEQILKFADANDYYYESYFNRNMSECEVHQITNGPFEAARTAYQGMYQPRPVVVWTPPAPEPVLTVDSTLCPIVKLSYSSNRSNAVQLQGQTVRTGKAYIFVAPPTTPTVVTFWLDDPTMAGAPKIVEKGAPWDLMGGASWAANPFDTSTLTAGTHTLTVRLDYANAPSQLTQVTFTR
;
A
#
# COMPACT_ATOMS: atom_id res chain seq x y z
N MET A 1 -2.22 65.25 -22.63
CA MET A 1 -3.46 66.03 -22.38
C MET A 1 -4.56 65.02 -22.08
N ARG A 2 -5.16 65.03 -20.89
CA ARG A 2 -6.49 65.63 -20.61
C ARG A 2 -7.53 65.33 -21.71
N THR A 3 -8.73 64.77 -21.51
CA THR A 3 -9.51 64.11 -20.41
C THR A 3 -10.99 64.21 -20.86
N LEU A 4 -11.90 63.40 -20.26
CA LEU A 4 -13.38 63.56 -20.11
C LEU A 4 -14.17 62.43 -20.82
N ARG A 5 -14.84 61.52 -20.06
CA ARG A 5 -16.22 61.58 -19.49
C ARG A 5 -17.32 61.43 -20.57
N ALA A 6 -18.47 60.77 -20.36
CA ALA A 6 -18.93 59.81 -19.33
C ALA A 6 -20.25 59.14 -19.79
N LEU A 7 -20.66 58.07 -19.09
CA LEU A 7 -21.99 57.38 -19.09
C LEU A 7 -23.21 58.34 -19.00
N PRO A 8 -24.47 57.96 -19.38
CA PRO A 8 -25.22 56.91 -18.66
C PRO A 8 -26.44 56.17 -19.28
N SER A 9 -26.92 55.18 -18.49
CA SER A 9 -28.33 54.82 -18.21
C SER A 9 -29.09 53.77 -19.06
N THR A 10 -29.86 52.97 -18.32
CA THR A 10 -30.72 51.84 -18.73
C THR A 10 -32.21 52.21 -18.63
N LEU A 11 -33.12 51.53 -19.36
CA LEU A 11 -34.50 51.32 -18.87
C LEU A 11 -35.32 50.18 -19.57
N ARG A 12 -35.72 49.19 -18.75
CA ARG A 12 -37.01 48.43 -18.63
C ARG A 12 -37.94 48.08 -19.84
N ARG A 13 -38.21 46.75 -19.91
CA ARG A 13 -39.52 46.01 -19.93
C ARG A 13 -40.60 46.26 -21.01
N GLY A 14 -41.12 45.16 -21.60
CA GLY A 14 -42.58 45.01 -21.82
C GLY A 14 -43.10 44.10 -22.95
N ILE A 15 -43.52 42.87 -22.60
CA ILE A 15 -44.74 42.11 -23.03
C ILE A 15 -45.23 42.19 -24.51
N GLY A 16 -45.44 41.03 -25.15
CA GLY A 16 -46.39 40.88 -26.28
C GLY A 16 -46.15 39.61 -27.12
N ALA A 17 -47.11 38.68 -27.13
CA ALA A 17 -47.04 37.42 -27.89
C ALA A 17 -47.94 37.44 -29.13
N TRP A 18 -47.66 36.62 -30.16
CA TRP A 18 -48.67 35.96 -30.99
C TRP A 18 -48.15 34.65 -31.64
N LEU A 19 -49.09 33.73 -31.85
CA LEU A 19 -49.05 32.45 -32.57
C LEU A 19 -48.59 32.60 -34.05
N ALA A 20 -48.38 31.55 -34.85
CA ALA A 20 -47.96 30.14 -34.69
C ALA A 20 -47.87 29.53 -36.10
N ALA A 21 -46.90 28.64 -36.37
CA ALA A 21 -46.88 27.85 -37.60
C ALA A 21 -46.10 26.55 -37.39
N THR A 22 -46.79 25.52 -36.90
CA THR A 22 -46.21 24.19 -36.66
C THR A 22 -46.08 23.44 -37.98
N VAL A 23 -44.85 23.21 -38.46
CA VAL A 23 -44.56 22.11 -39.40
C VAL A 23 -43.78 21.06 -38.64
N ALA A 24 -44.48 19.99 -38.27
CA ALA A 24 -43.90 18.89 -37.51
C ALA A 24 -43.03 18.01 -38.41
N PHE A 25 -41.72 18.18 -38.34
CA PHE A 25 -40.81 17.06 -38.61
C PHE A 25 -40.62 16.30 -37.31
N GLY A 26 -41.16 15.08 -37.26
CA GLY A 26 -41.07 14.16 -36.14
C GLY A 26 -39.66 13.59 -35.96
N GLY A 27 -38.70 14.44 -35.60
CA GLY A 27 -37.49 13.97 -34.92
C GLY A 27 -37.87 13.68 -33.48
N LEU A 28 -37.86 12.40 -33.09
CA LEU A 28 -37.88 12.02 -31.69
C LEU A 28 -36.54 12.49 -31.08
N ALA A 29 -36.51 13.72 -30.59
CA ALA A 29 -35.47 14.17 -29.69
C ALA A 29 -35.65 13.36 -28.40
N VAL A 30 -35.03 12.18 -28.37
CA VAL A 30 -34.75 11.47 -27.12
C VAL A 30 -33.85 12.41 -26.34
N ALA A 31 -34.46 13.22 -25.47
CA ALA A 31 -33.76 13.89 -24.41
C ALA A 31 -33.20 12.77 -23.53
N THR A 32 -31.95 12.37 -23.82
CA THR A 32 -31.20 11.49 -22.96
C THR A 32 -31.09 12.21 -21.63
N SER A 33 -31.88 11.77 -20.65
CA SER A 33 -31.61 12.05 -19.25
C SER A 33 -30.11 11.85 -19.02
N PRO A 34 -29.43 12.73 -18.27
CA PRO A 34 -28.05 12.43 -17.87
C PRO A 34 -28.07 11.04 -17.26
N ALA A 35 -27.23 10.14 -17.78
CA ALA A 35 -27.28 8.73 -17.41
C ALA A 35 -27.24 8.65 -15.89
N ALA A 36 -28.25 8.04 -15.29
CA ALA A 36 -28.25 7.79 -13.86
C ALA A 36 -26.94 7.07 -13.53
N SER A 37 -26.25 7.56 -12.49
CA SER A 37 -25.03 6.94 -11.97
C SER A 37 -25.27 5.44 -11.87
N ALA A 38 -24.48 4.64 -12.59
CA ALA A 38 -24.64 3.19 -12.65
C ALA A 38 -24.19 2.48 -11.36
N ASN A 39 -24.23 3.19 -10.22
CA ASN A 39 -23.50 2.88 -9.00
C ASN A 39 -24.36 2.96 -7.73
N ASP A 40 -25.63 3.38 -7.81
CA ASP A 40 -26.41 3.77 -6.63
C ASP A 40 -27.08 2.59 -5.87
N ALA A 41 -26.80 1.33 -6.25
CA ALA A 41 -27.52 0.15 -5.77
C ALA A 41 -26.66 -1.00 -5.21
N GLU A 42 -25.33 -0.96 -5.32
CA GLU A 42 -24.44 -2.10 -4.96
C GLU A 42 -23.59 -1.82 -3.70
N PRO A 43 -23.28 -2.83 -2.86
CA PRO A 43 -22.51 -2.63 -1.63
C PRO A 43 -21.05 -2.18 -1.86
N ILE A 44 -20.63 -1.16 -1.11
CA ILE A 44 -19.25 -0.59 -1.10
C ILE A 44 -18.15 -1.66 -0.90
N ALA A 45 -18.47 -2.75 -0.18
CA ALA A 45 -17.50 -3.78 0.22
C ALA A 45 -16.85 -4.56 -0.95
N THR A 46 -17.37 -4.47 -2.18
CA THR A 46 -16.96 -5.32 -3.31
C THR A 46 -16.52 -4.54 -4.55
N ARG A 47 -15.94 -3.35 -4.38
CA ARG A 47 -15.36 -2.56 -5.50
C ARG A 47 -14.05 -1.90 -5.10
N THR A 48 -13.20 -1.60 -6.09
CA THR A 48 -12.15 -0.60 -6.00
C THR A 48 -12.78 0.79 -5.98
N LEU A 49 -12.69 1.48 -4.85
CA LEU A 49 -13.09 2.89 -4.75
C LEU A 49 -12.12 3.76 -5.53
N SER A 50 -12.58 4.92 -5.99
CA SER A 50 -11.83 5.72 -6.96
C SER A 50 -11.95 7.21 -6.66
N GLY A 51 -10.86 7.95 -6.85
CA GLY A 51 -10.77 9.34 -6.40
C GLY A 51 -9.54 10.09 -6.85
N ALA A 52 -9.29 11.23 -6.20
CA ALA A 52 -8.09 12.03 -6.41
C ALA A 52 -7.76 12.90 -5.20
N TYR A 53 -6.47 13.23 -5.06
CA TYR A 53 -6.05 14.45 -4.38
C TYR A 53 -6.09 15.63 -5.36
N VAL A 54 -6.75 16.71 -4.96
CA VAL A 54 -6.99 17.91 -5.80
C VAL A 54 -6.53 19.20 -5.10
N GLY A 55 -5.68 19.06 -4.08
CA GLY A 55 -5.37 20.13 -3.12
C GLY A 55 -6.30 20.09 -1.91
N ALA A 56 -5.81 20.61 -0.79
CA ALA A 56 -6.48 20.47 0.50
C ALA A 56 -7.89 21.06 0.52
N ARG A 57 -8.85 20.28 1.01
CA ARG A 57 -10.27 20.61 1.15
C ARG A 57 -10.97 21.07 -0.15
N ASN A 58 -10.43 20.70 -1.32
CA ASN A 58 -10.84 21.29 -2.59
C ASN A 58 -12.02 20.56 -3.25
N LEU A 59 -13.21 20.66 -2.66
CA LEU A 59 -14.46 20.05 -3.19
C LEU A 59 -14.75 20.48 -4.63
N THR A 60 -14.52 21.76 -4.96
CA THR A 60 -14.69 22.28 -6.33
C THR A 60 -13.70 21.64 -7.30
N GLY A 61 -12.44 21.46 -6.89
CA GLY A 61 -11.43 20.73 -7.63
C GLY A 61 -11.82 19.27 -7.88
N LEU A 62 -12.42 18.61 -6.89
CA LEU A 62 -12.88 17.22 -7.01
C LEU A 62 -14.08 17.13 -7.95
N LYS A 63 -15.06 18.03 -7.85
CA LYS A 63 -16.20 18.11 -8.79
C LYS A 63 -15.76 18.43 -10.23
N ASN A 64 -14.72 19.25 -10.40
CA ASN A 64 -14.10 19.47 -11.71
C ASN A 64 -13.37 18.21 -12.23
N PHE A 65 -12.71 17.47 -11.35
CA PHE A 65 -12.05 16.20 -11.68
C PHE A 65 -13.06 15.12 -12.11
N GLU A 66 -14.17 14.97 -11.37
CA GLU A 66 -15.30 14.09 -11.73
C GLU A 66 -15.89 14.45 -13.10
N THR A 67 -16.14 15.75 -13.34
CA THR A 67 -16.63 16.26 -14.62
C THR A 67 -15.65 15.96 -15.75
N PHE A 68 -14.35 16.13 -15.50
CA PHE A 68 -13.29 15.81 -16.45
C PHE A 68 -13.30 14.32 -16.85
N ARG A 69 -13.35 13.40 -15.88
CA ARG A 69 -13.28 11.94 -16.13
C ARG A 69 -14.61 11.29 -16.50
N GLY A 70 -15.72 12.03 -16.43
CA GLY A 70 -17.06 11.52 -16.73
C GLY A 70 -17.66 10.59 -15.66
N ALA A 71 -17.10 10.55 -14.46
CA ALA A 71 -17.51 9.64 -13.39
C ALA A 71 -17.33 10.28 -12.01
N THR A 72 -18.27 9.99 -11.10
CA THR A 72 -18.21 10.42 -9.69
C THR A 72 -17.05 9.77 -8.95
N ALA A 73 -16.46 10.49 -8.01
CA ALA A 73 -15.47 9.99 -7.08
C ALA A 73 -16.18 9.37 -5.86
N SER A 74 -15.61 8.29 -5.32
CA SER A 74 -15.99 7.71 -4.04
C SER A 74 -14.97 8.04 -2.94
N ILE A 75 -13.73 8.33 -3.34
CA ILE A 75 -12.63 8.73 -2.45
C ILE A 75 -12.29 10.20 -2.64
N ALA A 76 -12.12 10.91 -1.53
CA ALA A 76 -11.30 12.11 -1.46
C ALA A 76 -9.99 11.76 -0.73
N THR A 77 -8.84 12.17 -1.25
CA THR A 77 -7.57 12.09 -0.52
C THR A 77 -7.18 13.46 -0.02
N ASP A 78 -6.60 13.55 1.17
CA ASP A 78 -6.08 14.80 1.71
C ASP A 78 -4.91 14.59 2.69
N PHE A 79 -4.17 15.66 2.98
CA PHE A 79 -2.96 15.62 3.80
C PHE A 79 -3.13 16.44 5.07
N VAL A 80 -2.88 15.81 6.22
CA VAL A 80 -2.86 16.50 7.52
C VAL A 80 -1.60 17.36 7.63
N ASP A 81 -1.75 18.59 8.12
CA ASP A 81 -0.67 19.56 8.26
C ASP A 81 0.35 19.12 9.33
N GLY A 82 1.50 18.63 8.85
CA GLY A 82 2.64 18.20 9.65
C GLY A 82 3.51 19.32 10.24
N SER A 83 3.08 20.59 10.21
CA SER A 83 3.90 21.69 10.74
C SER A 83 4.19 21.54 12.24
N THR A 84 3.19 21.19 13.04
CA THR A 84 3.26 21.12 14.51
C THR A 84 2.44 19.94 15.06
N TRP A 85 2.68 19.56 16.32
CA TRP A 85 1.79 18.61 17.02
C TRP A 85 0.33 19.08 17.09
N SER A 86 0.09 20.39 17.17
CA SER A 86 -1.26 20.96 17.23
C SER A 86 -2.01 20.79 15.90
N THR A 87 -1.32 21.00 14.78
CA THR A 87 -1.90 20.88 13.42
C THR A 87 -2.13 19.42 13.03
N ILE A 88 -1.29 18.49 13.50
CA ILE A 88 -1.54 17.04 13.38
C ILE A 88 -2.73 16.59 14.24
N ALA A 89 -2.82 17.07 15.49
CA ALA A 89 -3.87 16.67 16.42
C ALA A 89 -5.25 17.29 16.11
N ASN A 90 -5.29 18.50 15.53
CA ASN A 90 -6.51 19.29 15.33
C ASN A 90 -6.68 19.82 13.88
N PRO A 91 -6.68 18.97 12.83
CA PRO A 91 -6.93 19.40 11.46
C PRO A 91 -8.44 19.66 11.19
N THR A 92 -9.17 20.20 12.16
CA THR A 92 -10.64 20.40 12.10
C THR A 92 -11.08 21.32 10.95
N TRP A 93 -10.20 22.22 10.52
CA TRP A 93 -10.42 23.03 9.32
C TRP A 93 -10.51 22.19 8.05
N LEU A 94 -9.79 21.06 7.98
CA LEU A 94 -9.78 20.10 6.86
C LEU A 94 -11.06 19.27 6.89
N MET A 95 -11.28 18.58 8.01
CA MET A 95 -12.44 17.72 8.31
C MET A 95 -13.77 18.46 8.09
N SER A 96 -13.86 19.73 8.51
CA SER A 96 -15.07 20.56 8.34
C SER A 96 -15.47 20.83 6.88
N GLY A 97 -14.58 20.59 5.91
CA GLY A 97 -14.93 20.66 4.50
C GLY A 97 -15.43 19.36 3.91
N TRP A 98 -14.91 18.22 4.38
CA TRP A 98 -15.27 16.89 3.89
C TRP A 98 -16.49 16.30 4.61
N ARG A 99 -16.77 16.76 5.83
CA ARG A 99 -18.00 16.43 6.58
C ARG A 99 -19.26 16.59 5.74
N ASN A 100 -20.09 15.54 5.73
CA ASN A 100 -21.38 15.46 5.02
C ASN A 100 -21.28 15.60 3.48
N THR A 101 -20.09 15.44 2.87
CA THR A 101 -19.95 15.46 1.40
C THR A 101 -20.38 14.16 0.72
N GLY A 102 -20.38 13.04 1.45
CA GLY A 102 -20.65 11.70 0.92
C GLY A 102 -19.42 11.00 0.33
N TYR A 103 -18.26 11.66 0.28
CA TYR A 103 -16.99 10.97 -0.04
C TYR A 103 -16.47 10.25 1.21
N HIS A 104 -15.91 9.06 1.01
CA HIS A 104 -15.05 8.41 1.98
C HIS A 104 -13.66 9.05 1.88
N VAL A 105 -13.01 9.37 3.02
CA VAL A 105 -11.81 10.22 3.02
C VAL A 105 -10.57 9.42 3.42
N ALA A 106 -9.51 9.55 2.62
CA ALA A 106 -8.19 9.02 2.91
C ALA A 106 -7.24 10.15 3.36
N TYR A 107 -6.90 10.15 4.64
CA TYR A 107 -6.01 11.12 5.26
C TYR A 107 -4.58 10.58 5.34
N ALA A 108 -3.66 11.22 4.62
CA ALA A 108 -2.23 11.05 4.85
C ALA A 108 -1.82 11.82 6.12
N VAL A 109 -1.43 11.08 7.18
CA VAL A 109 -1.13 11.66 8.50
C VAL A 109 0.37 11.53 8.84
N PRO A 110 1.09 12.65 8.97
CA PRO A 110 2.49 12.65 9.39
C PRO A 110 2.66 11.99 10.76
N MET A 111 3.62 11.07 10.87
CA MET A 111 3.96 10.45 12.16
C MET A 111 4.62 11.44 13.13
N LEU A 112 5.35 12.43 12.61
CA LEU A 112 6.12 13.41 13.37
C LEU A 112 6.00 14.79 12.71
N PRO A 113 5.84 15.88 13.48
CA PRO A 113 5.80 17.22 12.92
C PRO A 113 7.19 17.76 12.58
N ALA A 114 7.22 18.86 11.83
CA ALA A 114 8.42 19.63 11.56
C ALA A 114 9.06 20.21 12.84
N THR A 115 8.25 20.52 13.87
CA THR A 115 8.73 21.08 15.16
C THR A 115 9.60 20.16 16.01
N GLY A 116 9.68 18.85 15.72
CA GLY A 116 10.53 17.91 16.45
C GLY A 116 9.84 16.62 16.87
N GLY A 117 10.55 15.83 17.69
CA GLY A 117 10.19 14.47 18.08
C GLY A 117 10.82 13.39 17.21
N SER A 118 10.78 12.15 17.69
CA SER A 118 11.41 10.96 17.09
C SER A 118 10.50 9.73 17.12
N ILE A 119 10.73 8.75 16.24
CA ILE A 119 9.96 7.49 16.24
C ILE A 119 10.26 6.66 17.50
N GLN A 120 11.44 6.81 18.10
CA GLN A 120 11.84 6.17 19.36
C GLN A 120 11.04 6.71 20.55
N GLU A 121 10.89 8.03 20.67
CA GLU A 121 10.00 8.62 21.68
C GLU A 121 8.54 8.22 21.42
N GLY A 122 8.12 8.22 20.15
CA GLY A 122 6.79 7.77 19.74
C GLY A 122 6.50 6.31 20.17
N ALA A 123 7.47 5.40 20.04
CA ALA A 123 7.36 4.01 20.46
C ALA A 123 7.07 3.83 21.96
N THR A 124 7.46 4.80 22.81
CA THR A 124 7.12 4.81 24.24
C THR A 124 5.68 5.26 24.54
N GLY A 125 4.95 5.74 23.53
CA GLY A 125 3.61 6.32 23.68
C GLY A 125 3.61 7.82 24.02
N ALA A 126 4.77 8.50 23.93
CA ALA A 126 4.94 9.91 24.32
C ALA A 126 3.97 10.88 23.61
N TYR A 127 3.48 10.52 22.43
CA TYR A 127 2.61 11.37 21.60
C TYR A 127 1.15 10.92 21.56
N ASN A 128 0.76 9.91 22.36
CA ASN A 128 -0.59 9.33 22.32
C ASN A 128 -1.69 10.37 22.59
N ALA A 129 -1.43 11.42 23.37
CA ALA A 129 -2.38 12.53 23.56
C ALA A 129 -2.76 13.24 22.24
N SER A 130 -1.81 13.43 21.32
CA SER A 130 -2.05 14.02 20.00
C SER A 130 -2.90 13.11 19.13
N TRP A 131 -2.58 11.81 19.09
CA TRP A 131 -3.32 10.81 18.31
C TRP A 131 -4.74 10.57 18.84
N LYS A 132 -4.91 10.57 20.17
CA LYS A 132 -6.22 10.51 20.82
C LYS A 132 -7.09 11.71 20.43
N THR A 133 -6.48 12.90 20.36
CA THR A 133 -7.16 14.14 19.95
C THR A 133 -7.56 14.08 18.48
N LEU A 134 -6.67 13.65 17.58
CA LEU A 134 -6.96 13.46 16.16
C LEU A 134 -8.14 12.50 15.94
N ALA A 135 -8.10 11.31 16.55
CA ALA A 135 -9.17 10.33 16.46
C ALA A 135 -10.51 10.84 17.02
N THR A 136 -10.48 11.58 18.14
CA THR A 136 -11.69 12.20 18.71
C THR A 136 -12.28 13.24 17.75
N ASN A 137 -11.42 14.02 17.07
CA ASN A 137 -11.84 15.00 16.07
C ASN A 137 -12.45 14.31 14.83
N LEU A 138 -11.83 13.27 14.27
CA LEU A 138 -12.38 12.52 13.13
C LEU A 138 -13.83 12.04 13.41
N VAL A 139 -14.06 11.37 14.55
CA VAL A 139 -15.41 10.94 14.96
C VAL A 139 -16.36 12.12 15.13
N ALA A 140 -15.94 13.22 15.78
CA ALA A 140 -16.77 14.40 16.00
C ALA A 140 -17.18 15.14 14.70
N TYR A 141 -16.36 15.02 13.66
CA TYR A 141 -16.62 15.58 12.32
C TYR A 141 -17.32 14.61 11.38
N SER A 142 -17.79 13.46 11.88
CA SER A 142 -18.53 12.44 11.11
C SER A 142 -17.67 11.71 10.07
N GLU A 143 -16.38 11.52 10.39
CA GLU A 143 -15.37 10.82 9.60
C GLU A 143 -14.84 9.59 10.37
N GLN A 144 -15.70 8.96 11.18
CA GLN A 144 -15.36 7.81 12.02
C GLN A 144 -14.82 6.60 11.24
N ASP A 145 -15.15 6.49 9.96
CA ASP A 145 -14.76 5.42 9.04
C ASP A 145 -13.52 5.77 8.18
N ALA A 146 -12.89 6.93 8.39
CA ALA A 146 -11.82 7.42 7.52
C ALA A 146 -10.64 6.43 7.37
N ILE A 147 -10.04 6.43 6.18
CA ILE A 147 -8.77 5.74 5.91
C ILE A 147 -7.64 6.63 6.47
N VAL A 148 -6.84 6.07 7.37
CA VAL A 148 -5.74 6.78 8.04
C VAL A 148 -4.41 6.21 7.54
N ARG A 149 -3.80 6.91 6.56
CA ARG A 149 -2.48 6.57 6.01
C ARG A 149 -1.39 7.18 6.87
N ILE A 150 -1.04 6.47 7.94
CA ILE A 150 -0.01 6.89 8.91
C ILE A 150 1.37 6.78 8.25
N GLY A 151 2.22 7.80 8.42
CA GLY A 151 3.68 7.65 8.26
C GLY A 151 4.14 7.00 6.95
N TRP A 152 3.59 7.47 5.82
CA TRP A 152 3.82 6.91 4.48
C TRP A 152 5.29 6.99 4.02
N GLU A 153 5.68 6.13 3.07
CA GLU A 153 7.02 6.12 2.46
C GLU A 153 8.20 6.00 3.44
N MET A 154 7.96 5.43 4.61
CA MET A 154 8.95 5.18 5.65
C MET A 154 10.17 4.35 5.19
N ASN A 155 10.06 3.60 4.10
CA ASN A 155 11.17 2.86 3.50
C ASN A 155 12.17 3.76 2.74
N GLY A 156 11.89 5.05 2.58
CA GLY A 156 12.83 6.06 2.10
C GLY A 156 13.51 6.83 3.24
N THR A 157 14.55 7.60 2.93
CA THR A 157 15.28 8.46 3.89
C THR A 157 14.81 9.92 3.90
N TRP A 158 13.83 10.28 3.07
CA TRP A 158 13.33 11.65 2.90
C TRP A 158 12.24 12.04 3.93
N MET A 159 11.58 11.06 4.56
CA MET A 159 10.56 11.28 5.58
C MET A 159 11.17 11.35 6.98
N ARG A 160 10.69 12.28 7.83
CA ARG A 160 11.11 12.40 9.24
C ARG A 160 10.83 11.15 10.08
N TRP A 161 9.90 10.31 9.62
CA TRP A 161 9.48 9.05 10.23
C TRP A 161 10.04 7.83 9.46
N SER A 162 11.18 7.98 8.79
CA SER A 162 11.87 6.87 8.12
C SER A 162 12.07 5.69 9.07
N ALA A 163 11.73 4.50 8.59
CA ALA A 163 11.95 3.23 9.27
C ALA A 163 13.34 2.63 8.95
N VAL A 164 14.14 3.30 8.11
CA VAL A 164 15.41 2.75 7.58
C VAL A 164 16.44 2.52 8.68
N ASP A 165 16.61 3.48 9.59
CA ASP A 165 17.59 3.42 10.68
C ASP A 165 17.10 2.58 11.88
N ASP A 166 15.79 2.52 12.10
CA ASP A 166 15.17 1.84 13.25
C ASP A 166 13.74 1.36 12.93
N PRO A 167 13.61 0.22 12.20
CA PRO A 167 12.30 -0.31 11.82
C PRO A 167 11.51 -0.82 13.05
N ALA A 168 12.20 -1.21 14.13
CA ALA A 168 11.56 -1.66 15.36
C ALA A 168 10.85 -0.50 16.08
N ALA A 169 11.48 0.69 16.17
CA ALA A 169 10.83 1.88 16.69
C ALA A 169 9.67 2.36 15.81
N TYR A 170 9.79 2.27 14.48
CA TYR A 170 8.67 2.57 13.57
C TYR A 170 7.46 1.66 13.86
N VAL A 171 7.67 0.34 13.93
CA VAL A 171 6.61 -0.63 14.24
C VAL A 171 6.01 -0.40 15.63
N ALA A 172 6.83 -0.17 16.65
CA ALA A 172 6.34 0.10 18.00
C ALA A 172 5.53 1.40 18.07
N TYR A 173 5.98 2.47 17.40
CA TYR A 173 5.23 3.73 17.34
C TYR A 173 3.92 3.59 16.54
N TRP A 174 3.93 2.86 15.42
CA TRP A 174 2.70 2.55 14.70
C TRP A 174 1.64 1.90 15.60
N ARG A 175 2.04 0.89 16.38
CA ARG A 175 1.13 0.20 17.31
C ARG A 175 0.57 1.14 18.37
N GLN A 176 1.41 1.99 18.97
CA GLN A 176 0.98 3.04 19.90
C GLN A 176 -0.09 3.97 19.30
N ILE A 177 0.07 4.38 18.04
CA ILE A 177 -0.89 5.21 17.32
C ILE A 177 -2.22 4.47 17.15
N VAL A 178 -2.18 3.26 16.58
CA VAL A 178 -3.38 2.48 16.25
C VAL A 178 -4.17 2.09 17.50
N ASP A 179 -3.52 1.61 18.56
CA ASP A 179 -4.20 1.29 19.83
C ASP A 179 -4.81 2.54 20.47
N THR A 180 -4.11 3.67 20.41
CA THR A 180 -4.61 4.95 20.92
C THR A 180 -5.84 5.42 20.15
N MET A 181 -5.83 5.35 18.81
CA MET A 181 -6.94 5.78 17.96
C MET A 181 -8.14 4.83 18.13
N ARG A 182 -7.91 3.50 18.12
CA ARG A 182 -8.96 2.49 18.34
C ARG A 182 -9.62 2.56 19.71
N SER A 183 -8.93 3.11 20.73
CA SER A 183 -9.53 3.35 22.04
C SER A 183 -10.56 4.51 22.08
N VAL A 184 -10.78 5.24 20.99
CA VAL A 184 -11.81 6.31 20.91
C VAL A 184 -13.19 5.70 20.64
N PRO A 185 -14.21 5.95 21.50
CA PRO A 185 -15.56 5.46 21.26
C PRO A 185 -16.15 5.99 19.95
N GLY A 186 -16.78 5.11 19.19
CA GLY A 186 -17.44 5.45 17.93
C GLY A 186 -16.53 5.51 16.70
N GLN A 187 -15.24 5.18 16.82
CA GLN A 187 -14.35 5.01 15.67
C GLN A 187 -14.58 3.69 14.94
N ASP A 188 -14.28 3.68 13.64
CA ASP A 188 -14.25 2.52 12.73
C ASP A 188 -13.17 2.72 11.66
N PHE A 189 -12.00 3.26 12.05
CA PHE A 189 -10.95 3.70 11.11
C PHE A 189 -10.29 2.52 10.37
N VAL A 190 -9.90 2.78 9.12
CA VAL A 190 -9.14 1.85 8.28
C VAL A 190 -7.67 2.29 8.26
N PHE A 191 -6.76 1.51 8.85
CA PHE A 191 -5.34 1.88 8.94
C PHE A 191 -4.54 1.39 7.72
N GLU A 192 -3.96 2.32 6.95
CA GLU A 192 -3.24 2.02 5.71
C GLU A 192 -1.72 2.15 5.86
N TRP A 193 -1.01 1.04 5.77
CA TRP A 193 0.46 1.00 5.74
C TRP A 193 0.96 1.10 4.30
N ALA A 194 1.56 2.24 3.95
CA ALA A 194 1.90 2.59 2.56
C ALA A 194 3.40 2.89 2.34
N PRO A 195 4.22 1.88 2.03
CA PRO A 195 5.58 2.08 1.52
C PRO A 195 5.62 2.86 0.19
N ASN A 196 6.75 3.50 -0.11
CA ASN A 196 7.10 3.90 -1.47
C ASN A 196 7.35 2.66 -2.35
N LEU A 197 7.06 2.78 -3.65
CA LEU A 197 7.28 1.71 -4.63
C LEU A 197 8.77 1.29 -4.69
N GLY A 198 9.03 -0.01 -4.78
CA GLY A 198 10.39 -0.55 -4.77
C GLY A 198 10.99 -0.60 -3.36
N GLN A 199 12.29 -0.88 -3.23
CA GLN A 199 12.94 -0.95 -1.91
C GLN A 199 12.88 0.36 -1.13
N GLY A 200 12.91 1.51 -1.82
CA GLY A 200 13.14 2.82 -1.19
C GLY A 200 14.64 3.03 -1.00
N ALA A 201 15.11 3.08 0.24
CA ALA A 201 16.53 3.03 0.55
C ALA A 201 17.16 1.70 0.09
N ALA A 202 18.33 1.78 -0.55
CA ALA A 202 19.00 0.61 -1.13
C ALA A 202 19.33 -0.44 -0.07
N GLY A 203 18.86 -1.67 -0.28
CA GLY A 203 19.10 -2.79 0.64
C GLY A 203 18.23 -2.81 1.90
N PHE A 204 17.34 -1.82 2.10
CA PHE A 204 16.38 -1.85 3.21
C PHE A 204 15.28 -2.89 2.97
N ASN A 205 15.04 -3.77 3.94
CA ASN A 205 13.90 -4.68 3.90
C ASN A 205 12.65 -3.95 4.45
N LYS A 206 11.80 -3.44 3.56
CA LYS A 206 10.53 -2.77 3.95
C LYS A 206 9.60 -3.64 4.80
N GLU A 207 9.65 -4.96 4.70
CA GLU A 207 8.82 -5.87 5.50
C GLU A 207 9.21 -5.83 6.99
N SER A 208 10.45 -5.43 7.33
CA SER A 208 10.86 -5.23 8.72
C SER A 208 10.13 -4.07 9.41
N ALA A 209 9.54 -3.15 8.63
CA ALA A 209 8.71 -2.05 9.10
C ALA A 209 7.20 -2.39 9.08
N TYR A 210 6.80 -3.64 8.82
CA TYR A 210 5.40 -4.05 8.82
C TYR A 210 4.86 -4.21 10.26
N PRO A 211 3.81 -3.48 10.67
CA PRO A 211 3.31 -3.51 12.04
C PRO A 211 2.61 -4.80 12.46
N GLY A 212 2.29 -5.69 11.51
CA GLY A 212 1.56 -6.93 11.71
C GLY A 212 0.05 -6.81 11.48
N ASP A 213 -0.59 -7.92 11.11
CA ASP A 213 -1.95 -7.99 10.57
C ASP A 213 -3.03 -7.40 11.49
N ALA A 214 -2.82 -7.43 12.80
CA ALA A 214 -3.74 -6.83 13.76
C ALA A 214 -3.77 -5.30 13.68
N TYR A 215 -2.73 -4.66 13.12
CA TYR A 215 -2.50 -3.21 13.15
C TYR A 215 -2.57 -2.54 11.77
N VAL A 216 -2.85 -3.30 10.71
CA VAL A 216 -2.92 -2.83 9.33
C VAL A 216 -4.17 -3.40 8.68
N ASP A 217 -4.97 -2.56 8.05
CA ASP A 217 -6.19 -2.94 7.36
C ASP A 217 -5.99 -2.90 5.83
N LEU A 218 -5.16 -1.97 5.33
CA LEU A 218 -4.78 -1.84 3.92
C LEU A 218 -3.26 -1.79 3.71
N VAL A 219 -2.78 -2.38 2.62
CA VAL A 219 -1.38 -2.29 2.17
C VAL A 219 -1.30 -1.35 0.97
N GLY A 220 -0.90 -0.11 1.24
CA GLY A 220 -0.84 0.98 0.27
C GLY A 220 0.47 1.08 -0.50
N ALA A 221 0.49 1.98 -1.48
CA ALA A 221 1.70 2.41 -2.18
C ALA A 221 1.51 3.82 -2.78
N SER A 222 2.62 4.56 -2.84
CA SER A 222 2.76 5.74 -3.71
C SER A 222 3.41 5.32 -5.03
N VAL A 223 2.75 5.57 -6.17
CA VAL A 223 3.14 5.05 -7.50
C VAL A 223 3.15 6.17 -8.55
N TYR A 224 4.30 6.80 -8.73
CA TYR A 224 4.48 7.83 -9.75
C TYR A 224 5.21 7.32 -10.98
N ASP A 225 4.80 7.79 -12.16
CA ASP A 225 5.46 7.49 -13.43
C ASP A 225 6.82 8.20 -13.52
N GLN A 226 7.83 7.60 -12.88
CA GLN A 226 9.16 8.15 -12.71
C GLN A 226 10.23 7.05 -12.81
N SER A 227 11.41 7.41 -13.29
CA SER A 227 12.58 6.52 -13.29
C SER A 227 13.88 7.32 -13.42
N TRP A 228 14.97 6.80 -12.86
CA TRP A 228 16.33 7.31 -13.08
C TRP A 228 17.11 6.51 -14.13
N SER A 229 16.50 5.45 -14.71
CA SER A 229 17.13 4.56 -15.69
C SER A 229 16.30 4.29 -16.95
N LEU A 230 14.98 4.51 -16.89
CA LEU A 230 14.01 4.26 -17.97
C LEU A 230 13.17 5.53 -18.22
N ASN A 231 13.86 6.64 -18.46
CA ASN A 231 13.33 7.99 -18.49
C ASN A 231 13.39 8.65 -19.88
N LYS A 232 13.56 7.87 -20.94
CA LYS A 232 13.58 8.36 -22.32
C LYS A 232 12.21 8.12 -22.99
N PRO A 233 11.83 8.93 -23.99
CA PRO A 233 10.71 8.61 -24.87
C PRO A 233 10.91 7.23 -25.51
N GLY A 234 9.89 6.38 -25.49
CA GLY A 234 9.95 4.99 -25.95
C GLY A 234 10.34 3.95 -24.88
N ASP A 235 10.56 4.36 -23.63
CA ASP A 235 10.81 3.45 -22.49
C ASP A 235 9.55 3.15 -21.66
N GLU A 236 8.36 3.66 -22.01
CA GLU A 236 7.11 3.58 -21.24
C GLU A 236 6.79 2.13 -20.83
N VAL A 237 6.82 1.21 -21.81
CA VAL A 237 6.55 -0.22 -21.59
C VAL A 237 7.58 -0.86 -20.65
N LYS A 238 8.86 -0.47 -20.75
CA LYS A 238 9.93 -0.99 -19.89
C LYS A 238 9.82 -0.43 -18.48
N ARG A 239 9.53 0.86 -18.35
CA ARG A 239 9.34 1.57 -17.08
C ARG A 239 8.18 0.95 -16.31
N TRP A 240 7.02 0.80 -16.94
CA TRP A 240 5.89 0.05 -16.39
C TRP A 240 6.26 -1.39 -15.98
N THR A 241 6.90 -2.16 -16.86
CA THR A 241 7.31 -3.54 -16.55
C THR A 241 8.24 -3.59 -15.33
N SER A 242 9.16 -2.62 -15.21
CA SER A 242 10.04 -2.48 -14.05
C SER A 242 9.24 -2.15 -12.78
N MET A 243 8.33 -1.18 -12.82
CA MET A 243 7.51 -0.77 -11.67
C MET A 243 6.67 -1.92 -11.11
N VAL A 244 6.16 -2.80 -11.98
CA VAL A 244 5.42 -4.00 -11.58
C VAL A 244 6.34 -5.06 -10.97
N THR A 245 7.45 -5.38 -11.65
CA THR A 245 8.26 -6.59 -11.38
C THR A 245 9.47 -6.39 -10.46
N MET A 246 9.88 -5.15 -10.18
CA MET A 246 11.03 -4.87 -9.31
C MET A 246 10.78 -5.30 -7.85
N SER A 247 11.86 -5.56 -7.11
CA SER A 247 11.81 -5.89 -5.68
C SER A 247 11.09 -4.78 -4.89
N GLY A 248 9.97 -5.12 -4.24
CA GLY A 248 9.11 -4.16 -3.54
C GLY A 248 8.17 -3.34 -4.44
N GLY A 249 8.06 -3.68 -5.74
CA GLY A 249 7.19 -3.07 -6.75
C GLY A 249 5.71 -3.48 -6.63
N MET A 250 4.91 -3.20 -7.66
CA MET A 250 3.44 -3.35 -7.57
C MET A 250 2.98 -4.81 -7.42
N GLN A 251 3.65 -5.76 -8.08
CA GLN A 251 3.32 -7.18 -7.92
C GLN A 251 3.59 -7.66 -6.48
N TRP A 252 4.74 -7.27 -5.91
CA TRP A 252 5.04 -7.51 -4.50
C TRP A 252 3.98 -6.89 -3.58
N GLN A 253 3.49 -5.67 -3.86
CA GLN A 253 2.45 -5.04 -3.04
C GLN A 253 1.16 -5.87 -3.04
N ALA A 254 0.67 -6.25 -4.22
CA ALA A 254 -0.55 -7.03 -4.36
C ALA A 254 -0.43 -8.43 -3.72
N ASP A 255 0.73 -9.07 -3.86
CA ASP A 255 1.00 -10.40 -3.29
C ASP A 255 1.18 -10.35 -1.77
N PHE A 256 1.87 -9.33 -1.24
CA PHE A 256 2.03 -9.09 0.19
C PHE A 256 0.68 -8.78 0.85
N ALA A 257 -0.13 -7.91 0.25
CA ALA A 257 -1.51 -7.65 0.72
C ALA A 257 -2.31 -8.97 0.83
N ARG A 258 -2.28 -9.77 -0.25
CA ARG A 258 -2.99 -11.05 -0.32
C ARG A 258 -2.53 -12.06 0.73
N ALA A 259 -1.22 -12.19 0.93
CA ALA A 259 -0.63 -13.11 1.91
C ALA A 259 -1.02 -12.77 3.36
N HIS A 260 -1.16 -11.47 3.67
CA HIS A 260 -1.60 -10.98 4.98
C HIS A 260 -3.15 -10.86 5.12
N GLY A 261 -3.92 -11.38 4.15
CA GLY A 261 -5.38 -11.31 4.16
C GLY A 261 -5.94 -9.88 4.04
N LYS A 262 -5.17 -8.97 3.44
CA LYS A 262 -5.50 -7.53 3.26
C LYS A 262 -5.80 -7.21 1.81
N ARG A 263 -6.48 -6.08 1.61
CA ARG A 263 -6.69 -5.47 0.29
C ARG A 263 -5.53 -4.50 0.00
N ALA A 264 -5.12 -4.37 -1.26
CA ALA A 264 -4.11 -3.40 -1.66
C ALA A 264 -4.72 -2.00 -1.87
N SER A 265 -3.90 -0.96 -2.03
CA SER A 265 -4.38 0.39 -2.38
C SER A 265 -3.34 1.19 -3.17
N LEU A 266 -3.79 1.95 -4.17
CA LEU A 266 -2.97 2.99 -4.82
C LEU A 266 -3.24 4.30 -4.10
N SER A 267 -2.66 4.41 -2.90
CA SER A 267 -2.87 5.49 -1.96
C SER A 267 -2.63 6.86 -2.60
N GLU A 268 -1.59 6.91 -3.45
CA GLU A 268 -1.33 7.95 -4.42
C GLU A 268 -0.80 7.31 -5.70
N TRP A 269 -1.25 7.78 -6.86
CA TRP A 269 -0.55 7.52 -8.11
C TRP A 269 -0.67 8.68 -9.09
N GLY A 270 0.24 8.79 -10.04
CA GLY A 270 0.12 9.81 -11.08
C GLY A 270 1.24 9.85 -12.10
N LEU A 271 0.96 10.50 -13.22
CA LEU A 271 1.98 10.90 -14.18
C LEU A 271 2.96 11.86 -13.52
N SER A 272 4.16 11.98 -14.07
CA SER A 272 5.13 12.97 -13.62
C SER A 272 5.87 13.57 -14.81
N GLN A 273 5.86 14.90 -14.90
CA GLN A 273 6.83 15.65 -15.69
C GLN A 273 7.76 16.37 -14.73
N ARG A 274 9.07 16.20 -14.93
CA ARG A 274 10.10 16.73 -14.04
C ARG A 274 11.21 17.46 -14.80
N CYS A 275 11.69 18.57 -14.24
CA CYS A 275 12.83 19.34 -14.81
C CYS A 275 14.16 18.56 -14.81
N ASP A 276 14.30 17.54 -13.96
CA ASP A 276 15.49 16.67 -13.93
C ASP A 276 15.46 15.55 -15.00
N GLY A 277 14.39 15.49 -15.80
CA GLY A 277 14.21 14.48 -16.85
C GLY A 277 13.82 13.08 -16.34
N ASN A 278 13.53 12.91 -15.04
CA ASN A 278 13.20 11.59 -14.46
C ASN A 278 11.69 11.29 -14.41
N GLY A 279 10.84 12.21 -14.86
CA GLY A 279 9.40 11.99 -15.02
C GLY A 279 9.08 11.37 -16.38
N GLY A 280 8.14 10.43 -16.42
CA GLY A 280 7.75 9.71 -17.63
C GLY A 280 6.98 10.52 -18.68
N GLY A 281 6.42 11.67 -18.31
CA GLY A 281 5.79 12.63 -19.22
C GLY A 281 4.33 12.33 -19.56
N ASP A 282 3.93 12.60 -20.79
CA ASP A 282 2.58 12.31 -21.32
C ASP A 282 2.48 10.82 -21.70
N ASP A 283 2.33 9.96 -20.69
CA ASP A 283 2.34 8.51 -20.82
C ASP A 283 0.91 7.90 -20.72
N PRO A 284 0.17 7.77 -21.84
CA PRO A 284 -1.12 7.08 -21.84
C PRO A 284 -0.99 5.58 -21.52
N TYR A 285 0.17 4.97 -21.77
CA TYR A 285 0.38 3.55 -21.50
C TYR A 285 0.41 3.30 -19.99
N PHE A 286 1.15 4.11 -19.22
CA PHE A 286 1.14 4.07 -17.76
C PHE A 286 -0.28 4.19 -17.19
N VAL A 287 -1.05 5.20 -17.64
CA VAL A 287 -2.45 5.41 -17.19
C VAL A 287 -3.34 4.20 -17.48
N GLU A 288 -3.26 3.62 -18.67
CA GLU A 288 -4.04 2.43 -18.99
C GLU A 288 -3.61 1.22 -18.14
N GLN A 289 -2.31 0.97 -18.00
CA GLN A 289 -1.81 -0.23 -17.35
C GLN A 289 -2.00 -0.20 -15.83
N ILE A 290 -1.81 0.93 -15.16
CA ILE A 290 -2.01 1.02 -13.70
C ILE A 290 -3.47 0.79 -13.31
N LEU A 291 -4.41 1.27 -14.13
CA LEU A 291 -5.83 1.03 -13.96
C LEU A 291 -6.20 -0.44 -14.25
N LYS A 292 -5.68 -1.03 -15.34
CA LYS A 292 -5.86 -2.45 -15.64
C LYS A 292 -5.26 -3.36 -14.56
N PHE A 293 -4.12 -2.98 -13.98
CA PHE A 293 -3.49 -3.71 -12.86
C PHE A 293 -4.34 -3.63 -11.59
N ALA A 294 -4.90 -2.45 -11.29
CA ALA A 294 -5.81 -2.26 -10.15
C ALA A 294 -7.20 -2.90 -10.34
N ASP A 295 -7.63 -3.16 -11.58
CA ASP A 295 -8.83 -3.96 -11.88
C ASP A 295 -8.55 -5.48 -11.85
N ALA A 296 -7.32 -5.90 -12.17
CA ALA A 296 -6.90 -7.30 -12.19
C ALA A 296 -6.42 -7.83 -10.81
N ASN A 297 -6.20 -6.93 -9.86
CA ASN A 297 -5.80 -7.24 -8.48
C ASN A 297 -6.81 -6.65 -7.50
N ASP A 298 -6.83 -7.16 -6.27
CA ASP A 298 -7.74 -6.65 -5.26
C ASP A 298 -7.23 -5.34 -4.63
N TYR A 299 -7.67 -4.22 -5.20
CA TYR A 299 -7.44 -2.89 -4.66
C TYR A 299 -8.70 -2.38 -3.94
N TYR A 300 -8.57 -1.96 -2.67
CA TYR A 300 -9.64 -1.28 -1.94
C TYR A 300 -9.94 0.08 -2.57
N TYR A 301 -8.88 0.83 -2.91
CA TYR A 301 -9.02 2.08 -3.63
C TYR A 301 -7.82 2.46 -4.49
N GLU A 302 -8.05 3.40 -5.39
CA GLU A 302 -7.03 4.21 -6.04
C GLU A 302 -7.32 5.70 -5.89
N SER A 303 -6.28 6.53 -5.86
CA SER A 303 -6.41 7.99 -5.84
C SER A 303 -5.35 8.65 -6.70
N TYR A 304 -5.79 9.36 -7.75
CA TYR A 304 -4.87 10.08 -8.64
C TYR A 304 -4.38 11.39 -7.99
N PHE A 305 -3.09 11.68 -8.04
CA PHE A 305 -2.51 12.92 -7.53
C PHE A 305 -2.68 14.07 -8.55
N ASN A 306 -3.88 14.66 -8.60
CA ASN A 306 -4.23 15.71 -9.58
C ASN A 306 -3.79 17.11 -9.13
N ARG A 307 -2.50 17.29 -8.81
CA ARG A 307 -1.94 18.57 -8.36
C ARG A 307 -0.47 18.74 -8.78
N ASN A 308 -0.11 19.93 -9.24
CA ASN A 308 1.30 20.26 -9.49
C ASN A 308 1.97 20.69 -8.18
N MET A 309 3.17 20.17 -7.93
CA MET A 309 3.97 20.51 -6.76
C MET A 309 4.83 21.76 -7.01
N SER A 310 5.30 21.93 -8.25
CA SER A 310 5.97 23.15 -8.72
C SER A 310 5.84 23.29 -10.24
N GLU A 311 6.44 24.33 -10.82
CA GLU A 311 6.64 24.41 -12.29
C GLU A 311 7.53 23.27 -12.82
N CYS A 312 8.37 22.69 -11.96
CA CYS A 312 9.31 21.61 -12.27
C CYS A 312 8.86 20.22 -11.83
N GLU A 313 7.68 20.08 -11.21
CA GLU A 313 7.11 18.80 -10.80
C GLU A 313 5.58 18.86 -10.96
N VAL A 314 5.13 18.30 -12.09
CA VAL A 314 3.78 18.41 -12.63
C VAL A 314 3.15 17.02 -12.65
N HIS A 315 1.93 16.92 -12.10
CA HIS A 315 1.15 15.67 -12.04
C HIS A 315 -0.31 15.86 -12.45
N GLN A 316 -0.82 17.10 -12.46
CA GLN A 316 -2.21 17.40 -12.78
C GLN A 316 -2.57 16.93 -14.19
N ILE A 317 -3.56 16.06 -14.31
CA ILE A 317 -4.01 15.48 -15.59
C ILE A 317 -5.18 16.27 -16.22
N THR A 318 -5.98 16.95 -15.38
CA THR A 318 -7.14 17.75 -15.83
C THR A 318 -6.79 18.94 -16.73
N ASN A 319 -5.51 19.35 -16.76
CA ASN A 319 -4.97 20.39 -17.63
C ASN A 319 -3.45 20.15 -17.80
N GLY A 320 -2.74 20.99 -18.55
CA GLY A 320 -1.29 20.90 -18.67
C GLY A 320 -0.80 19.89 -19.71
N PRO A 321 0.42 19.35 -19.56
CA PRO A 321 1.18 18.73 -20.65
C PRO A 321 0.73 17.32 -21.04
N PHE A 322 -0.13 16.67 -20.25
CA PHE A 322 -0.52 15.28 -20.43
C PHE A 322 -1.75 15.13 -21.35
N GLU A 323 -1.65 15.47 -22.64
CA GLU A 323 -2.81 15.48 -23.55
C GLU A 323 -3.27 14.08 -23.98
N ALA A 324 -2.34 13.21 -24.35
CA ALA A 324 -2.63 11.83 -24.75
C ALA A 324 -3.11 11.01 -23.53
N ALA A 325 -2.41 11.12 -22.40
CA ALA A 325 -2.74 10.39 -21.18
C ALA A 325 -4.05 10.88 -20.53
N ARG A 326 -4.38 12.17 -20.66
CA ARG A 326 -5.72 12.70 -20.31
C ARG A 326 -6.83 12.01 -21.10
N THR A 327 -6.63 11.83 -22.41
CA THR A 327 -7.59 11.14 -23.28
C THR A 327 -7.73 9.67 -22.87
N ALA A 328 -6.62 8.98 -22.59
CA ALA A 328 -6.64 7.61 -22.09
C ALA A 328 -7.38 7.47 -20.74
N TYR A 329 -7.16 8.40 -19.80
CA TYR A 329 -7.84 8.43 -18.50
C TYR A 329 -9.37 8.54 -18.67
N GLN A 330 -9.85 9.41 -19.57
CA GLN A 330 -11.29 9.56 -19.86
C GLN A 330 -11.90 8.31 -20.52
N GLY A 331 -11.12 7.59 -21.34
CA GLY A 331 -11.53 6.31 -21.92
C GLY A 331 -11.66 5.19 -20.88
N MET A 332 -10.75 5.16 -19.90
CA MET A 332 -10.75 4.15 -18.82
C MET A 332 -11.82 4.36 -17.75
N TYR A 333 -12.38 5.56 -17.62
CA TYR A 333 -13.36 5.92 -16.58
C TYR A 333 -14.82 6.08 -17.06
N GLN A 334 -15.11 5.58 -18.26
CA GLN A 334 -16.42 4.97 -18.56
C GLN A 334 -16.71 3.83 -17.54
N PRO A 335 -17.96 3.38 -17.31
CA PRO A 335 -18.30 2.56 -16.13
C PRO A 335 -17.39 1.33 -15.95
N ARG A 336 -16.41 1.45 -15.03
CA ARG A 336 -15.40 0.42 -14.76
C ARG A 336 -16.06 -0.83 -14.16
N PRO A 337 -15.57 -2.03 -14.51
CA PRO A 337 -16.05 -3.28 -13.94
C PRO A 337 -16.14 -3.23 -12.41
N VAL A 338 -17.17 -3.88 -11.86
CA VAL A 338 -17.22 -4.14 -10.41
C VAL A 338 -16.34 -5.35 -10.13
N VAL A 339 -15.15 -5.10 -9.59
CA VAL A 339 -14.21 -6.15 -9.17
C VAL A 339 -14.67 -6.70 -7.83
N VAL A 340 -15.59 -7.68 -7.88
CA VAL A 340 -16.11 -8.32 -6.67
C VAL A 340 -14.99 -9.06 -5.95
N TRP A 341 -14.55 -8.50 -4.83
CA TRP A 341 -13.61 -9.17 -3.96
C TRP A 341 -14.25 -10.41 -3.33
N THR A 342 -13.60 -11.54 -3.56
CA THR A 342 -13.70 -12.67 -2.63
C THR A 342 -12.38 -12.67 -1.85
N PRO A 343 -12.38 -12.70 -0.52
CA PRO A 343 -11.16 -12.95 0.21
C PRO A 343 -10.52 -14.23 -0.33
N PRO A 344 -9.18 -14.27 -0.49
CA PRO A 344 -8.49 -15.55 -0.50
C PRO A 344 -8.99 -16.34 0.70
N ALA A 345 -9.28 -17.63 0.52
CA ALA A 345 -9.44 -18.49 1.69
C ALA A 345 -8.19 -18.27 2.56
N PRO A 346 -8.34 -17.96 3.86
CA PRO A 346 -7.18 -17.68 4.71
C PRO A 346 -6.19 -18.84 4.55
N GLU A 347 -4.88 -18.54 4.42
CA GLU A 347 -3.87 -19.59 4.26
C GLU A 347 -4.16 -20.69 5.29
N PRO A 348 -4.35 -21.96 4.87
CA PRO A 348 -4.76 -23.00 5.78
C PRO A 348 -3.71 -23.07 6.89
N VAL A 349 -4.15 -22.86 8.13
CA VAL A 349 -3.27 -22.82 9.31
C VAL A 349 -2.37 -24.04 9.24
N LEU A 350 -1.08 -23.81 8.97
CA LEU A 350 -0.15 -24.88 8.69
C LEU A 350 -0.03 -25.75 9.94
N THR A 351 -0.65 -26.93 9.89
CA THR A 351 -0.54 -27.92 10.95
C THR A 351 0.82 -28.59 10.88
N VAL A 352 1.41 -28.84 12.05
CA VAL A 352 2.68 -29.56 12.14
C VAL A 352 2.48 -31.00 11.67
N ASP A 353 3.04 -31.33 10.51
CA ASP A 353 3.06 -32.68 9.97
C ASP A 353 4.29 -33.44 10.52
N SER A 354 4.03 -34.31 11.49
CA SER A 354 5.06 -35.15 12.11
C SER A 354 5.57 -36.26 11.19
N THR A 355 4.89 -36.55 10.07
CA THR A 355 5.37 -37.53 9.08
C THR A 355 6.59 -37.00 8.30
N LEU A 356 6.82 -35.69 8.34
CA LEU A 356 7.96 -35.01 7.72
C LEU A 356 9.21 -35.00 8.63
N CYS A 357 9.11 -35.26 9.94
CA CYS A 357 10.27 -35.28 10.84
C CYS A 357 11.47 -36.12 10.33
N PRO A 358 11.31 -37.24 9.58
CA PRO A 358 12.42 -37.97 8.97
C PRO A 358 13.22 -37.22 7.90
N ILE A 359 12.68 -36.15 7.28
CA ILE A 359 13.38 -35.37 6.24
C ILE A 359 14.35 -34.35 6.84
N VAL A 360 14.19 -33.99 8.12
CA VAL A 360 15.09 -33.08 8.83
C VAL A 360 16.28 -33.89 9.37
N LYS A 361 17.46 -33.57 8.85
CA LYS A 361 18.67 -34.37 9.03
C LYS A 361 19.72 -33.67 9.89
N LEU A 362 20.52 -34.49 10.57
CA LEU A 362 21.72 -34.11 11.29
C LEU A 362 22.92 -34.86 10.73
N SER A 363 23.98 -34.14 10.38
CA SER A 363 25.32 -34.68 10.10
C SER A 363 26.38 -33.97 10.95
N TYR A 364 27.51 -34.63 11.16
CA TYR A 364 28.73 -34.05 11.73
C TYR A 364 29.82 -33.85 10.65
N SER A 365 29.43 -33.84 9.36
CA SER A 365 30.32 -33.60 8.22
C SER A 365 29.69 -32.57 7.28
N SER A 366 30.47 -31.58 6.84
CA SER A 366 29.98 -30.48 5.99
C SER A 366 29.42 -30.96 4.65
N ASN A 367 29.91 -32.08 4.12
CA ASN A 367 29.38 -32.73 2.91
C ASN A 367 28.04 -33.47 3.15
N ARG A 368 27.41 -33.33 4.33
CA ARG A 368 26.12 -33.95 4.70
C ARG A 368 26.12 -35.49 4.72
N SER A 369 27.29 -36.13 4.66
CA SER A 369 27.41 -37.59 4.71
C SER A 369 27.04 -38.17 6.08
N ASN A 370 26.71 -39.48 6.12
CA ASN A 370 26.36 -40.22 7.34
C ASN A 370 25.23 -39.58 8.16
N ALA A 371 24.29 -38.91 7.50
CA ALA A 371 23.24 -38.14 8.15
C ALA A 371 22.16 -39.02 8.78
N VAL A 372 21.75 -38.67 9.99
CA VAL A 372 20.64 -39.29 10.73
C VAL A 372 19.45 -38.33 10.79
N GLN A 373 18.26 -38.82 11.16
CA GLN A 373 17.12 -37.97 11.47
C GLN A 373 17.40 -37.15 12.75
N LEU A 374 17.10 -35.85 12.76
CA LEU A 374 17.35 -34.95 13.89
C LEU A 374 16.39 -35.17 15.07
N GLN A 375 15.15 -35.58 14.81
CA GLN A 375 14.13 -35.80 15.85
C GLN A 375 14.63 -36.71 16.97
N GLY A 376 14.56 -36.23 18.22
CA GLY A 376 14.94 -36.95 19.42
C GLY A 376 16.46 -37.14 19.62
N GLN A 377 17.31 -36.58 18.76
CA GLN A 377 18.76 -36.71 18.91
C GLN A 377 19.32 -35.88 20.06
N THR A 378 20.40 -36.35 20.67
CA THR A 378 21.30 -35.50 21.46
C THR A 378 22.43 -35.01 20.55
N VAL A 379 22.44 -33.72 20.27
CA VAL A 379 23.40 -33.06 19.39
C VAL A 379 24.64 -32.67 20.19
N ARG A 380 25.81 -33.13 19.74
CA ARG A 380 27.08 -32.87 20.42
C ARG A 380 27.40 -31.38 20.40
N THR A 381 27.96 -30.87 21.50
CA THR A 381 28.54 -29.52 21.54
C THR A 381 29.67 -29.39 20.52
N GLY A 382 29.61 -28.36 19.68
CA GLY A 382 30.57 -28.08 18.60
C GLY A 382 29.88 -27.90 17.25
N LYS A 383 30.52 -28.34 16.16
CA LYS A 383 29.97 -28.19 14.81
C LYS A 383 28.98 -29.31 14.47
N ALA A 384 27.75 -28.92 14.14
CA ALA A 384 26.73 -29.75 13.52
C ALA A 384 26.33 -29.19 12.15
N TYR A 385 25.74 -30.03 11.31
CA TYR A 385 25.23 -29.65 9.99
C TYR A 385 23.80 -30.17 9.88
N ILE A 386 22.83 -29.26 9.99
CA ILE A 386 21.40 -29.56 9.99
C ILE A 386 20.80 -29.08 8.68
N PHE A 387 20.03 -29.95 8.02
CA PHE A 387 19.54 -29.71 6.67
C PHE A 387 18.24 -30.47 6.39
N VAL A 388 17.57 -30.12 5.29
CA VAL A 388 16.30 -30.71 4.86
C VAL A 388 16.49 -31.50 3.57
N ALA A 389 16.08 -32.76 3.58
CA ALA A 389 16.18 -33.69 2.45
C ALA A 389 14.77 -34.24 2.09
N PRO A 390 13.91 -33.42 1.46
CA PRO A 390 12.53 -33.78 1.14
C PRO A 390 12.47 -34.68 -0.11
N PRO A 391 11.43 -35.52 -0.26
CA PRO A 391 11.24 -36.36 -1.45
C PRO A 391 10.80 -35.56 -2.69
N THR A 392 10.16 -34.40 -2.46
CA THR A 392 9.75 -33.43 -3.49
C THR A 392 10.55 -32.15 -3.27
N THR A 393 11.04 -31.52 -4.35
CA THR A 393 11.80 -30.26 -4.29
C THR A 393 10.91 -29.06 -3.94
N PRO A 394 11.04 -28.44 -2.75
CA PRO A 394 10.46 -27.12 -2.48
C PRO A 394 11.17 -26.02 -3.27
N THR A 395 10.50 -24.88 -3.44
CA THR A 395 11.12 -23.64 -3.94
C THR A 395 11.83 -22.88 -2.84
N VAL A 396 11.29 -22.93 -1.61
CA VAL A 396 11.85 -22.27 -0.43
C VAL A 396 11.75 -23.19 0.78
N VAL A 397 12.78 -23.21 1.62
CA VAL A 397 12.73 -23.81 2.96
C VAL A 397 13.11 -22.75 3.97
N THR A 398 12.25 -22.53 4.96
CA THR A 398 12.46 -21.54 6.02
C THR A 398 12.59 -22.23 7.37
N PHE A 399 13.59 -21.81 8.14
CA PHE A 399 13.92 -22.40 9.44
C PHE A 399 13.72 -21.39 10.57
N TRP A 400 13.16 -21.85 11.69
CA TRP A 400 13.18 -21.15 12.97
C TRP A 400 13.74 -22.06 14.06
N LEU A 401 14.49 -21.48 14.99
CA LEU A 401 15.10 -22.19 16.12
C LEU A 401 14.52 -21.63 17.42
N ASP A 402 13.96 -22.52 18.24
CA ASP A 402 13.27 -22.25 19.50
C ASP A 402 12.04 -21.31 19.40
N ASP A 403 11.51 -21.17 18.19
CA ASP A 403 10.24 -20.51 17.89
C ASP A 403 9.29 -21.51 17.19
N PRO A 404 8.47 -22.25 17.96
CA PRO A 404 7.48 -23.18 17.41
C PRO A 404 6.32 -22.45 16.71
N THR A 405 6.11 -21.17 17.01
CA THR A 405 5.01 -20.35 16.49
C THR A 405 5.34 -19.59 15.21
N MET A 406 6.62 -19.53 14.82
CA MET A 406 7.12 -18.67 13.74
C MET A 406 6.77 -17.18 13.97
N ALA A 407 6.70 -16.77 15.24
CA ALA A 407 6.30 -15.42 15.65
C ALA A 407 7.43 -14.39 15.53
N GLY A 408 8.69 -14.86 15.50
CA GLY A 408 9.88 -14.07 15.24
C GLY A 408 10.39 -14.22 13.81
N ALA A 409 11.42 -13.43 13.49
CA ALA A 409 12.12 -13.55 12.22
C ALA A 409 12.76 -14.95 12.06
N PRO A 410 12.75 -15.55 10.86
CA PRO A 410 13.36 -16.85 10.62
C PRO A 410 14.87 -16.82 10.84
N LYS A 411 15.42 -17.96 11.26
CA LYS A 411 16.86 -18.19 11.40
C LYS A 411 17.57 -18.08 10.05
N ILE A 412 16.96 -18.63 8.99
CA ILE A 412 17.39 -18.49 7.59
C ILE A 412 16.22 -18.84 6.64
N VAL A 413 16.26 -18.27 5.43
CA VAL A 413 15.36 -18.59 4.31
C VAL A 413 16.22 -19.09 3.14
N GLU A 414 16.17 -20.39 2.87
CA GLU A 414 16.96 -21.05 1.83
C GLU A 414 16.14 -21.17 0.53
N LYS A 415 16.62 -20.58 -0.57
CA LYS A 415 15.90 -20.49 -1.86
C LYS A 415 16.39 -21.46 -2.95
N GLY A 416 17.13 -22.48 -2.56
CA GLY A 416 17.67 -23.49 -3.47
C GLY A 416 18.31 -24.65 -2.73
N ALA A 417 18.36 -25.82 -3.37
CA ALA A 417 18.95 -27.01 -2.78
C ALA A 417 20.50 -26.96 -2.82
N PRO A 418 21.19 -27.56 -1.82
CA PRO A 418 20.66 -28.14 -0.58
C PRO A 418 20.23 -27.05 0.42
N TRP A 419 19.15 -27.28 1.16
CA TRP A 419 18.64 -26.32 2.15
C TRP A 419 19.21 -26.63 3.54
N ASP A 420 20.09 -25.76 4.04
CA ASP A 420 20.80 -25.93 5.32
C ASP A 420 20.41 -24.86 6.35
N LEU A 421 20.37 -25.23 7.64
CA LEU A 421 20.05 -24.33 8.77
C LEU A 421 20.98 -23.11 8.89
N MET A 422 22.18 -23.19 8.30
CA MET A 422 23.18 -22.11 8.26
C MET A 422 23.58 -21.74 6.82
N GLY A 423 22.81 -22.22 5.84
CA GLY A 423 23.15 -22.17 4.41
C GLY A 423 24.41 -22.95 4.06
N GLY A 424 24.83 -22.85 2.80
CA GLY A 424 26.07 -23.46 2.34
C GLY A 424 26.25 -23.43 0.82
N ALA A 425 27.25 -24.17 0.36
CA ALA A 425 27.41 -24.54 -1.04
C ALA A 425 26.85 -25.95 -1.29
N SER A 426 26.60 -26.29 -2.55
CA SER A 426 26.14 -27.62 -2.96
C SER A 426 26.98 -28.76 -2.38
N TRP A 427 28.30 -28.58 -2.33
CA TRP A 427 29.28 -29.56 -1.84
C TRP A 427 29.62 -29.44 -0.34
N ALA A 428 29.26 -28.35 0.34
CA ALA A 428 29.53 -28.15 1.77
C ALA A 428 28.54 -27.19 2.46
N ALA A 429 27.85 -27.69 3.48
CA ALA A 429 27.07 -26.90 4.42
C ALA A 429 27.97 -26.06 5.35
N ASN A 430 27.49 -24.89 5.76
CA ASN A 430 28.12 -24.11 6.83
C ASN A 430 27.87 -24.75 8.20
N PRO A 431 28.82 -24.68 9.15
CA PRO A 431 28.66 -25.29 10.46
C PRO A 431 27.68 -24.50 11.34
N PHE A 432 26.71 -25.20 11.92
CA PHE A 432 25.98 -24.72 13.09
C PHE A 432 26.81 -25.00 14.34
N ASP A 433 27.20 -23.94 15.06
CA ASP A 433 27.93 -24.06 16.33
C ASP A 433 26.94 -24.23 17.49
N THR A 434 26.72 -25.48 17.88
CA THR A 434 25.82 -25.85 18.96
C THR A 434 26.34 -25.45 20.34
N SER A 435 27.59 -24.98 20.46
CA SER A 435 28.10 -24.47 21.74
C SER A 435 27.34 -23.22 22.21
N THR A 436 26.68 -22.51 21.28
CA THR A 436 25.91 -21.28 21.52
C THR A 436 24.55 -21.48 22.22
N LEU A 437 24.04 -22.70 22.35
CA LEU A 437 22.61 -22.99 22.60
C LEU A 437 22.07 -22.88 24.05
N THR A 438 22.87 -22.60 25.08
CA THR A 438 22.57 -22.96 26.50
C THR A 438 22.56 -24.50 26.71
N ALA A 439 21.72 -25.13 27.54
CA ALA A 439 21.64 -26.60 27.65
C ALA A 439 20.18 -27.03 27.90
N GLY A 440 19.70 -28.05 27.19
CA GLY A 440 18.30 -28.46 27.28
C GLY A 440 17.70 -28.98 25.97
N THR A 441 16.37 -28.95 25.88
CA THR A 441 15.61 -29.33 24.69
C THR A 441 15.37 -28.11 23.81
N HIS A 442 15.69 -28.24 22.53
CA HIS A 442 15.50 -27.25 21.49
C HIS A 442 14.46 -27.71 20.47
N THR A 443 13.78 -26.76 19.83
CA THR A 443 12.82 -27.01 18.75
C THR A 443 13.29 -26.36 17.46
N LEU A 444 13.32 -27.11 16.37
CA LEU A 444 13.53 -26.57 15.03
C LEU A 444 12.23 -26.66 14.23
N THR A 445 11.67 -25.51 13.89
CA THR A 445 10.49 -25.38 13.02
C THR A 445 10.96 -25.19 11.59
N VAL A 446 10.36 -25.93 10.65
CA VAL A 446 10.74 -25.95 9.24
C VAL A 446 9.50 -25.84 8.38
N ARG A 447 9.38 -24.76 7.60
CA ARG A 447 8.37 -24.57 6.55
C ARG A 447 8.98 -24.92 5.20
N LEU A 448 8.26 -25.70 4.39
CA LEU A 448 8.60 -26.04 3.01
C LEU A 448 7.52 -25.45 2.10
N ASP A 449 7.91 -24.54 1.20
CA ASP A 449 7.02 -23.93 0.22
C ASP A 449 7.29 -24.52 -1.17
N TYR A 450 6.23 -24.76 -1.95
CA TYR A 450 6.29 -25.37 -3.27
C TYR A 450 5.62 -24.49 -4.32
N ALA A 451 6.10 -24.51 -5.56
CA ALA A 451 5.52 -23.71 -6.65
C ALA A 451 4.07 -24.09 -7.01
N ASN A 452 3.72 -25.38 -6.90
CA ASN A 452 2.48 -25.96 -7.41
C ASN A 452 1.81 -26.94 -6.42
N ALA A 453 2.10 -26.82 -5.11
CA ALA A 453 1.54 -27.67 -4.07
C ALA A 453 1.40 -26.87 -2.75
N PRO A 454 0.51 -27.27 -1.83
CA PRO A 454 0.39 -26.61 -0.53
C PRO A 454 1.71 -26.63 0.23
N SER A 455 2.03 -25.54 0.92
CA SER A 455 3.16 -25.50 1.85
C SER A 455 2.97 -26.51 2.98
N GLN A 456 4.10 -26.99 3.50
CA GLN A 456 4.15 -27.97 4.58
C GLN A 456 4.94 -27.42 5.76
N LEU A 457 4.58 -27.85 6.97
CA LEU A 457 5.24 -27.45 8.21
C LEU A 457 5.63 -28.69 9.01
N THR A 458 6.85 -28.71 9.55
CA THR A 458 7.27 -29.73 10.50
C THR A 458 8.05 -29.11 11.65
N GLN A 459 8.01 -29.74 12.82
CA GLN A 459 8.79 -29.36 13.98
C GLN A 459 9.55 -30.59 14.45
N VAL A 460 10.85 -30.43 14.69
CA VAL A 460 11.66 -31.48 15.32
C VAL A 460 12.28 -30.98 16.61
N THR A 461 12.31 -31.85 17.61
CA THR A 461 12.96 -31.58 18.91
C THR A 461 14.28 -32.33 19.01
N PHE A 462 15.27 -31.70 19.65
CA PHE A 462 16.57 -32.30 19.93
C PHE A 462 17.12 -31.78 21.27
N THR A 463 18.14 -32.43 21.82
CA THR A 463 18.82 -32.00 23.06
C THR A 463 20.25 -31.56 22.80
N ARG A 464 20.77 -30.61 23.60
CA ARG A 464 22.17 -30.13 23.56
C ARG A 464 22.81 -30.11 24.95
#